data_AF-A0A1I4JAT4-F1
#
_entry.id   AF-A0A1I4JAT4-F1
#
_cell.length_a   1.000
_cell.length_b   1.000
_cell.length_c   1.000
_cell.angle_alpha   90.00
_cell.angle_beta   90.00
_cell.angle_gamma   90.00
#
_symmetry.space_group_name_H-M   'P 1'
#
loop_
_entity.id
_entity.type
_entity.pdbx_description
1 polymer ?
#
loop_
_entity_poly.entity_id
_entity_poly.type
_entity_poly.pdbx_seq_one_letter_code
_entity_poly.pdbx_strand_id
1 'polypeptide(L)'
;MTTLPTLFETFLSDIRPQENHKDAYKEGHETLRDRLQNDDDIDEFYVADFLQGSYRRWTALRPQEDEKSDVDVVFVSDLNSDIDADAALEKCEPFLKEHYEGQWEPNAHSYKIEEEEVEIDLVLTAAPSEATREVVKSLGSLDVGTALSPDDLSTVAEALNISADGDDEWKDEPLKIPHRDENEWENTHPLATIAFTVNKNDITDGHYVNVVKAIKWWRRTKTPDVEGPTSYPLEHIVGHCCPDDIDSVAEGVTRTLEAITRQFKTEALTEETPTLPAHGLPKTPENNALKQIDGGDFAAFYDEVEDAAELARTALNEEDKETSREYWFQLFGEKFPPFGSDDDSDDGGEKAMSLGSSSQVDDPSDHQFAETDN
;
A
#
# COMPACT_ATOMS: atom_id res chain seq x y z
N MET A 1 18.17 6.92 23.52
CA MET A 1 18.40 5.52 23.96
C MET A 1 17.56 4.63 23.07
N THR A 2 18.20 3.76 22.29
CA THR A 2 17.51 2.81 21.42
C THR A 2 16.62 1.86 22.23
N THR A 3 15.37 1.75 21.81
CA THR A 3 14.34 0.85 22.35
C THR A 3 13.74 0.03 21.22
N LEU A 4 13.05 -1.06 21.54
CA LEU A 4 12.39 -1.87 20.52
C LEU A 4 11.38 -1.07 19.68
N PRO A 5 10.51 -0.21 20.26
CA PRO A 5 9.64 0.67 19.48
C PRO A 5 10.42 1.53 18.47
N THR A 6 11.49 2.21 18.90
CA THR A 6 12.30 3.05 18.00
C THR A 6 13.02 2.25 16.90
N LEU A 7 13.40 0.98 17.17
CA LEU A 7 13.97 0.11 16.13
C LEU A 7 12.90 -0.24 15.07
N PHE A 8 11.67 -0.52 15.50
CA PHE A 8 10.55 -0.75 14.58
C PHE A 8 10.17 0.49 13.79
N GLU A 9 10.21 1.69 14.38
CA GLU A 9 9.99 2.96 13.68
C GLU A 9 10.98 3.15 12.52
N THR A 10 12.29 2.98 12.78
CA THR A 10 13.33 3.04 11.75
C THR A 10 13.16 1.94 10.71
N PHE A 11 12.92 0.70 11.12
CA PHE A 11 12.64 -0.40 10.19
C PHE A 11 11.46 -0.09 9.25
N LEU A 12 10.35 0.40 9.83
CA LEU A 12 9.16 0.75 9.06
C LEU A 12 9.43 1.89 8.09
N SER A 13 10.22 2.89 8.48
CA SER A 13 10.66 3.97 7.59
C SER A 13 11.43 3.44 6.38
N ASP A 14 12.33 2.47 6.61
CA ASP A 14 13.20 1.92 5.58
C ASP A 14 12.50 1.03 4.55
N ILE A 15 11.41 0.36 4.96
CA ILE A 15 10.61 -0.53 4.10
C ILE A 15 9.42 0.17 3.46
N ARG A 16 9.19 1.44 3.77
CA ARG A 16 8.14 2.26 3.14
C ARG A 16 8.65 2.88 1.84
N PRO A 17 7.75 3.19 0.89
CA PRO A 17 8.10 4.04 -0.24
C PRO A 17 8.73 5.35 0.23
N GLN A 18 9.87 5.67 -0.35
CA GLN A 18 10.61 6.92 -0.11
C GLN A 18 10.01 8.06 -0.94
N GLU A 19 10.46 9.31 -0.72
CA GLU A 19 9.89 10.51 -1.36
C GLU A 19 9.80 10.40 -2.88
N ASN A 20 10.87 9.96 -3.55
CA ASN A 20 10.88 9.75 -5.00
C ASN A 20 9.78 8.79 -5.49
N HIS A 21 9.53 7.70 -4.74
CA HIS A 21 8.45 6.76 -5.08
C HIS A 21 7.07 7.39 -4.85
N LYS A 22 6.93 8.21 -3.80
CA LYS A 22 5.68 8.94 -3.51
C LYS A 22 5.36 9.96 -4.59
N ASP A 23 6.39 10.64 -5.09
CA ASP A 23 6.25 11.57 -6.20
C ASP A 23 5.84 10.83 -7.47
N ALA A 24 6.47 9.68 -7.79
CA ALA A 24 6.10 8.84 -8.92
C ALA A 24 4.65 8.29 -8.82
N TYR A 25 4.23 7.79 -7.64
CA TYR A 25 2.84 7.39 -7.41
C TYR A 25 1.88 8.53 -7.74
N LYS A 26 2.16 9.71 -7.17
CA LYS A 26 1.31 10.89 -7.31
C LYS A 26 1.23 11.38 -8.74
N GLU A 27 2.37 11.56 -9.40
CA GLU A 27 2.45 12.03 -10.77
C GLU A 27 1.71 11.09 -11.73
N GLY A 28 1.95 9.78 -11.60
CA GLY A 28 1.29 8.77 -12.44
C GLY A 28 -0.22 8.80 -12.31
N HIS A 29 -0.75 8.72 -11.08
CA HIS A 29 -2.19 8.67 -10.90
C HIS A 29 -2.86 10.01 -11.17
N GLU A 30 -2.27 11.15 -10.80
CA GLU A 30 -2.85 12.47 -11.11
C GLU A 30 -2.90 12.71 -12.62
N THR A 31 -1.87 12.29 -13.36
CA THR A 31 -1.84 12.37 -14.82
C THR A 31 -2.91 11.50 -15.46
N LEU A 32 -3.04 10.23 -15.05
CA LEU A 32 -4.09 9.35 -15.58
C LEU A 32 -5.49 9.89 -15.31
N ARG A 33 -5.74 10.36 -14.09
CA ARG A 33 -7.05 10.84 -13.66
C ARG A 33 -7.43 12.15 -14.34
N ASP A 34 -6.47 13.07 -14.52
CA ASP A 34 -6.67 14.29 -15.31
C ASP A 34 -7.01 13.95 -16.77
N ARG A 35 -6.30 12.99 -17.38
CA ARG A 35 -6.62 12.54 -18.74
C ARG A 35 -8.01 11.92 -18.83
N LEU A 36 -8.38 11.02 -17.91
CA LEU A 36 -9.73 10.42 -17.88
C LEU A 36 -10.83 11.48 -17.78
N GLN A 37 -10.62 12.55 -17.02
CA GLN A 37 -11.62 13.61 -16.81
C GLN A 37 -11.74 14.60 -17.98
N ASN A 38 -10.75 14.64 -18.88
CA ASN A 38 -10.68 15.61 -19.97
C ASN A 38 -10.69 14.95 -21.37
N ASP A 39 -10.85 13.64 -21.45
CA ASP A 39 -10.85 12.90 -22.72
C ASP A 39 -12.26 12.81 -23.33
N ASP A 40 -12.36 13.12 -24.62
CA ASP A 40 -13.64 13.19 -25.34
C ASP A 40 -14.32 11.81 -25.49
N ASP A 41 -13.56 10.71 -25.62
CA ASP A 41 -14.11 9.36 -25.75
C ASP A 41 -14.59 8.83 -24.38
N ILE A 42 -13.87 9.17 -23.31
CA ILE A 42 -14.20 8.77 -21.93
C ILE A 42 -15.38 9.57 -21.35
N ASP A 43 -15.48 10.88 -21.64
CA ASP A 43 -16.54 11.76 -21.11
C ASP A 43 -17.95 11.22 -21.39
N GLU A 44 -18.13 10.44 -22.48
CA GLU A 44 -19.41 9.82 -22.83
C GLU A 44 -19.96 8.88 -21.73
N PHE A 45 -19.09 8.29 -20.91
CA PHE A 45 -19.48 7.31 -19.90
C PHE A 45 -18.77 7.48 -18.56
N TYR A 46 -18.05 8.58 -18.34
CA TYR A 46 -17.35 8.85 -17.09
C TYR A 46 -18.32 9.20 -15.95
N VAL A 47 -18.12 8.60 -14.77
CA VAL A 47 -18.85 8.94 -13.54
C VAL A 47 -17.92 9.49 -12.46
N ALA A 48 -16.84 8.77 -12.19
CA ALA A 48 -15.82 9.12 -11.20
C ALA A 48 -14.57 8.25 -11.42
N ASP A 49 -13.51 8.56 -10.69
CA ASP A 49 -12.36 7.68 -10.53
C ASP A 49 -11.80 7.83 -9.10
N PHE A 50 -11.19 6.78 -8.55
CA PHE A 50 -10.58 6.82 -7.22
C PHE A 50 -9.45 5.81 -7.08
N LEU A 51 -8.53 6.05 -6.13
CA LEU A 51 -7.43 5.16 -5.85
C LEU A 51 -7.87 3.93 -5.07
N GLN A 52 -7.36 2.77 -5.46
CA GLN A 52 -7.44 1.50 -4.75
C GLN A 52 -6.01 1.03 -4.41
N GLY A 53 -5.89 -0.19 -3.92
CA GLY A 53 -4.62 -0.88 -3.93
C GLY A 53 -3.86 -0.74 -2.64
N SER A 54 -2.65 -1.28 -2.66
CA SER A 54 -1.75 -1.17 -1.52
C SER A 54 -1.29 0.27 -1.27
N TYR A 55 -1.23 1.10 -2.32
CA TYR A 55 -0.97 2.53 -2.21
C TYR A 55 -2.09 3.22 -1.42
N ARG A 56 -3.36 3.08 -1.85
CA ARG A 56 -4.51 3.65 -1.14
C ARG A 56 -4.62 3.18 0.30
N ARG A 57 -4.35 1.90 0.55
CA ARG A 57 -4.50 1.31 1.90
C ARG A 57 -3.29 1.51 2.79
N TRP A 58 -2.31 2.30 2.36
CA TRP A 58 -1.05 2.52 3.05
C TRP A 58 -0.31 1.22 3.38
N THR A 59 -0.47 0.14 2.60
CA THR A 59 0.22 -1.15 2.78
C THR A 59 1.28 -1.40 1.71
N ALA A 60 1.51 -0.46 0.78
CA ALA A 60 2.58 -0.51 -0.21
C ALA A 60 3.97 -0.60 0.46
N LEU A 61 4.83 -1.48 -0.03
CA LEU A 61 6.22 -1.55 0.41
C LEU A 61 7.09 -0.71 -0.52
N ARG A 62 8.30 -0.38 -0.06
CA ARG A 62 9.35 0.16 -0.91
C ARG A 62 9.56 -0.77 -2.12
N PRO A 63 9.52 -0.25 -3.36
CA PRO A 63 9.90 -1.00 -4.55
C PRO A 63 11.37 -1.46 -4.47
N GLN A 64 11.67 -2.66 -4.98
CA GLN A 64 13.05 -3.10 -5.23
C GLN A 64 13.66 -2.38 -6.46
N GLU A 65 14.96 -2.55 -6.73
CA GLU A 65 15.67 -1.81 -7.79
C GLU A 65 15.09 -2.01 -9.20
N ASP A 66 14.43 -3.14 -9.44
CA ASP A 66 13.79 -3.54 -10.68
C ASP A 66 12.26 -3.52 -10.63
N GLU A 67 11.67 -3.14 -9.48
CA GLU A 67 10.22 -2.98 -9.31
C GLU A 67 9.81 -1.51 -9.53
N LYS A 68 8.67 -1.31 -10.18
CA LYS A 68 8.04 0.01 -10.29
C LYS A 68 7.08 0.25 -9.13
N SER A 69 6.76 1.52 -8.95
CA SER A 69 5.68 1.95 -8.07
C SER A 69 4.34 1.48 -8.63
N ASP A 70 3.64 0.58 -7.96
CA ASP A 70 2.32 0.05 -8.38
C ASP A 70 1.13 0.87 -7.82
N VAL A 71 0.23 1.32 -8.71
CA VAL A 71 -1.00 2.07 -8.36
C VAL A 71 -2.23 1.47 -9.04
N ASP A 72 -3.26 1.20 -8.25
CA ASP A 72 -4.57 0.83 -8.79
C ASP A 72 -5.49 2.07 -8.88
N VAL A 73 -6.03 2.36 -10.06
CA VAL A 73 -7.06 3.39 -10.29
C VAL A 73 -8.36 2.72 -10.73
N VAL A 74 -9.40 2.86 -9.92
CA VAL A 74 -10.75 2.43 -10.28
C VAL A 74 -11.40 3.51 -11.11
N PHE A 75 -11.74 3.17 -12.36
CA PHE A 75 -12.54 4.01 -13.23
C PHE A 75 -14.01 3.60 -13.15
N VAL A 76 -14.82 4.48 -12.58
CA VAL A 76 -16.27 4.31 -12.44
C VAL A 76 -16.97 4.87 -13.67
N SER A 77 -17.66 3.99 -14.39
CA SER A 77 -18.41 4.36 -15.58
C SER A 77 -19.93 4.39 -15.36
N ASP A 78 -20.67 4.88 -16.36
CA ASP A 78 -22.13 4.71 -16.49
C ASP A 78 -22.51 3.53 -17.40
N LEU A 79 -21.56 2.60 -17.67
CA LEU A 79 -21.82 1.44 -18.52
C LEU A 79 -22.72 0.42 -17.80
N ASN A 80 -23.67 -0.16 -18.52
CA ASN A 80 -24.51 -1.23 -18.00
C ASN A 80 -23.75 -2.58 -18.08
N SER A 81 -23.73 -3.35 -16.98
CA SER A 81 -23.17 -4.71 -16.93
C SER A 81 -23.89 -5.76 -17.79
N ASP A 82 -24.94 -5.38 -18.53
CA ASP A 82 -25.59 -6.24 -19.54
C ASP A 82 -24.80 -6.33 -20.85
N ILE A 83 -23.80 -5.45 -21.06
CA ILE A 83 -22.90 -5.54 -22.22
C ILE A 83 -21.81 -6.59 -21.99
N ASP A 84 -21.29 -7.10 -23.09
CA ASP A 84 -20.13 -8.01 -23.13
C ASP A 84 -18.92 -7.39 -22.42
N ALA A 85 -18.23 -8.18 -21.59
CA ALA A 85 -17.17 -7.68 -20.71
C ALA A 85 -15.94 -7.21 -21.50
N ASP A 86 -15.59 -7.93 -22.57
CA ASP A 86 -14.51 -7.55 -23.48
C ASP A 86 -14.88 -6.26 -24.23
N ALA A 87 -16.11 -6.19 -24.75
CA ALA A 87 -16.61 -4.97 -25.39
C ALA A 87 -16.68 -3.75 -24.45
N ALA A 88 -16.88 -3.97 -23.15
CA ALA A 88 -16.81 -2.89 -22.15
C ALA A 88 -15.38 -2.37 -21.98
N LEU A 89 -14.41 -3.28 -21.86
CA LEU A 89 -12.98 -2.94 -21.75
C LEU A 89 -12.49 -2.23 -23.02
N GLU A 90 -12.86 -2.72 -24.20
CA GLU A 90 -12.47 -2.13 -25.50
C GLU A 90 -12.87 -0.65 -25.62
N LYS A 91 -13.88 -0.17 -24.88
CA LYS A 91 -14.24 1.26 -24.83
C LYS A 91 -13.16 2.15 -24.24
N CYS A 92 -12.24 1.61 -23.44
CA CYS A 92 -11.10 2.35 -22.90
C CYS A 92 -9.92 2.41 -23.89
N GLU A 93 -9.91 1.58 -24.94
CA GLU A 93 -8.75 1.51 -25.84
C GLU A 93 -8.49 2.77 -26.67
N PRO A 94 -9.49 3.53 -27.17
CA PRO A 94 -9.23 4.80 -27.86
C PRO A 94 -8.42 5.76 -26.98
N PHE A 95 -8.87 5.96 -25.74
CA PHE A 95 -8.17 6.71 -24.70
C PHE A 95 -6.73 6.21 -24.48
N LEU A 96 -6.56 4.89 -24.28
CA LEU A 96 -5.24 4.30 -24.06
C LEU A 96 -4.32 4.45 -25.27
N LYS A 97 -4.85 4.37 -26.50
CA LYS A 97 -4.09 4.58 -27.74
C LYS A 97 -3.70 6.04 -27.93
N GLU A 98 -4.54 6.98 -27.51
CA GLU A 98 -4.24 8.41 -27.60
C GLU A 98 -3.19 8.85 -26.59
N HIS A 99 -3.33 8.45 -25.33
CA HIS A 99 -2.53 9.01 -24.23
C HIS A 99 -1.34 8.14 -23.82
N TYR A 100 -1.36 6.85 -24.15
CA TYR A 100 -0.40 5.85 -23.67
C TYR A 100 0.06 4.90 -24.80
N GLU A 101 0.17 5.38 -26.05
CA GLU A 101 0.50 4.54 -27.21
C GLU A 101 1.75 3.67 -26.97
N GLY A 102 1.59 2.35 -27.00
CA GLY A 102 2.69 1.39 -26.80
C GLY A 102 3.17 1.26 -25.35
N GLN A 103 2.42 1.78 -24.39
CA GLN A 103 2.73 1.76 -22.95
C GLN A 103 1.65 1.07 -22.13
N TRP A 104 0.82 0.21 -22.73
CA TRP A 104 -0.22 -0.50 -21.98
C TRP A 104 -0.40 -1.93 -22.46
N GLU A 105 -0.82 -2.78 -21.52
CA GLU A 105 -1.11 -4.20 -21.75
C GLU A 105 -2.43 -4.60 -21.06
N PRO A 106 -3.24 -5.46 -21.71
CA PRO A 106 -4.48 -5.95 -21.14
C PRO A 106 -4.26 -7.04 -20.06
N ASN A 107 -4.87 -6.88 -18.89
CA ASN A 107 -4.97 -7.87 -17.79
C ASN A 107 -6.41 -8.36 -17.62
N ALA A 108 -6.65 -9.51 -16.97
CA ALA A 108 -8.00 -10.12 -16.88
C ALA A 108 -9.15 -9.14 -16.54
N HIS A 109 -8.90 -8.16 -15.66
CA HIS A 109 -9.90 -7.17 -15.22
C HIS A 109 -9.52 -5.70 -15.46
N SER A 110 -8.33 -5.44 -15.99
CA SER A 110 -7.75 -4.09 -16.07
C SER A 110 -6.94 -3.89 -17.34
N TYR A 111 -6.49 -2.65 -17.53
CA TYR A 111 -5.36 -2.34 -18.39
C TYR A 111 -4.21 -1.87 -17.51
N LYS A 112 -3.07 -2.54 -17.63
CA LYS A 112 -1.82 -2.14 -17.01
C LYS A 112 -1.13 -1.11 -17.90
N ILE A 113 -0.85 0.06 -17.36
CA ILE A 113 -0.15 1.16 -18.01
C ILE A 113 1.27 1.22 -17.43
N GLU A 114 2.27 1.16 -18.29
CA GLU A 114 3.68 1.18 -17.92
C GLU A 114 4.33 2.53 -18.24
N GLU A 115 4.61 3.30 -17.19
CA GLU A 115 5.43 4.52 -17.26
C GLU A 115 6.85 4.24 -16.74
N GLU A 116 7.72 5.24 -16.74
CA GLU A 116 9.14 5.06 -16.40
C GLU A 116 9.33 4.58 -14.96
N GLU A 117 8.67 5.22 -13.99
CA GLU A 117 8.85 4.97 -12.55
C GLU A 117 7.62 4.35 -11.86
N VAL A 118 6.50 4.25 -12.58
CA VAL A 118 5.20 3.83 -12.05
C VAL A 118 4.49 2.90 -13.03
N GLU A 119 3.78 1.94 -12.48
CA GLU A 119 2.86 1.03 -13.15
C GLU A 119 1.47 1.31 -12.61
N ILE A 120 0.49 1.45 -13.50
CA ILE A 120 -0.87 1.84 -13.13
C ILE A 120 -1.85 0.81 -13.68
N ASP A 121 -2.62 0.18 -12.81
CA ASP A 121 -3.76 -0.65 -13.18
C ASP A 121 -5.03 0.20 -13.30
N LEU A 122 -5.52 0.38 -14.53
CA LEU A 122 -6.81 1.02 -14.81
C LEU A 122 -7.93 -0.03 -14.76
N VAL A 123 -8.74 0.01 -13.70
CA VAL A 123 -9.82 -0.95 -13.44
C VAL A 123 -11.17 -0.34 -13.77
N LEU A 124 -11.77 -0.75 -14.90
CA LEU A 124 -13.09 -0.31 -15.31
C LEU A 124 -14.18 -0.96 -14.44
N THR A 125 -15.16 -0.19 -14.00
CA THR A 125 -16.37 -0.70 -13.31
C THR A 125 -17.64 -0.28 -14.01
N ALA A 126 -18.70 -1.08 -13.89
CA ALA A 126 -20.04 -0.74 -14.36
C ALA A 126 -20.67 0.40 -13.54
N ALA A 127 -21.78 0.92 -14.04
CA ALA A 127 -22.65 1.87 -13.37
C ALA A 127 -22.98 1.44 -11.93
N PRO A 128 -22.58 2.23 -10.90
CA PRO A 128 -23.04 2.02 -9.54
C PRO A 128 -24.46 2.53 -9.34
N SER A 129 -25.05 2.15 -8.20
CA SER A 129 -26.24 2.79 -7.65
C SER A 129 -26.03 4.29 -7.38
N GLU A 130 -27.11 5.04 -7.14
CA GLU A 130 -27.01 6.47 -6.78
C GLU A 130 -26.27 6.68 -5.45
N ALA A 131 -26.51 5.84 -4.44
CA ALA A 131 -25.82 5.91 -3.15
C ALA A 131 -24.31 5.69 -3.30
N THR A 132 -23.90 4.65 -4.05
CA THR A 132 -22.49 4.36 -4.29
C THR A 132 -21.83 5.44 -5.15
N ARG A 133 -22.56 6.06 -6.09
CA ARG A 133 -22.05 7.18 -6.92
C ARG A 133 -21.59 8.37 -6.09
N GLU A 134 -22.30 8.74 -5.03
CA GLU A 134 -21.91 9.87 -4.18
C GLU A 134 -20.60 9.57 -3.43
N VAL A 135 -20.47 8.35 -2.90
CA VAL A 135 -19.28 7.90 -2.15
C VAL A 135 -18.04 7.87 -3.04
N VAL A 136 -18.13 7.27 -4.23
CA VAL A 136 -16.97 7.19 -5.15
C VAL A 136 -16.53 8.56 -5.66
N LYS A 137 -17.46 9.52 -5.85
CA LYS A 137 -17.14 10.90 -6.23
C LYS A 137 -16.45 11.66 -5.08
N SER A 138 -16.93 11.48 -3.86
CA SER A 138 -16.30 12.03 -2.66
C SER A 138 -14.87 11.50 -2.51
N LEU A 139 -14.70 10.19 -2.63
CA LEU A 139 -13.41 9.52 -2.52
C LEU A 139 -12.43 9.98 -3.62
N GLY A 140 -12.91 10.04 -4.88
CA GLY A 140 -12.11 10.53 -6.00
C GLY A 140 -11.66 11.98 -5.83
N SER A 141 -12.54 12.85 -5.32
CA SER A 141 -12.18 14.26 -5.08
C SER A 141 -11.08 14.41 -4.04
N LEU A 142 -11.04 13.52 -3.04
CA LEU A 142 -9.99 13.49 -2.02
C LEU A 142 -8.63 13.08 -2.60
N ASP A 143 -8.61 12.17 -3.57
CA ASP A 143 -7.37 11.61 -4.11
C ASP A 143 -6.58 12.59 -4.98
N VAL A 144 -7.16 13.75 -5.30
CA VAL A 144 -6.49 14.83 -6.06
C VAL A 144 -5.81 15.77 -5.06
N GLY A 145 -4.48 15.90 -5.13
CA GLY A 145 -3.72 16.86 -4.33
C GLY A 145 -3.33 16.42 -2.91
N THR A 146 -3.84 15.28 -2.43
CA THR A 146 -3.49 14.72 -1.11
C THR A 146 -2.34 13.73 -1.26
N ALA A 147 -1.15 14.07 -0.74
CA ALA A 147 -0.10 13.08 -0.58
C ALA A 147 -0.57 12.12 0.52
N LEU A 148 -0.94 10.88 0.18
CA LEU A 148 -1.50 9.88 1.10
C LEU A 148 -0.62 9.72 2.36
N SER A 149 -0.88 10.52 3.40
CA SER A 149 -0.31 10.43 4.73
C SER A 149 -1.20 9.51 5.57
N PRO A 150 -0.66 8.76 6.54
CA PRO A 150 -1.50 8.08 7.53
C PRO A 150 -2.48 9.02 8.25
N ASP A 151 -2.18 10.32 8.32
CA ASP A 151 -3.08 11.34 8.88
C ASP A 151 -4.38 11.50 8.07
N ASP A 152 -4.37 11.13 6.78
CA ASP A 152 -5.52 11.21 5.88
C ASP A 152 -6.52 10.07 6.06
N LEU A 153 -6.21 9.07 6.91
CA LEU A 153 -7.14 7.98 7.24
C LEU A 153 -8.48 8.50 7.79
N SER A 154 -8.42 9.56 8.61
CA SER A 154 -9.61 10.22 9.14
C SER A 154 -10.46 10.84 8.02
N THR A 155 -9.82 11.53 7.08
CA THR A 155 -10.49 12.12 5.91
C THR A 155 -11.07 11.06 4.97
N VAL A 156 -10.40 9.92 4.80
CA VAL A 156 -10.95 8.77 4.07
C VAL A 156 -12.14 8.16 4.79
N ALA A 157 -12.10 8.06 6.12
CA ALA A 157 -13.24 7.59 6.91
C ALA A 157 -14.47 8.51 6.74
N GLU A 158 -14.25 9.83 6.73
CA GLU A 158 -15.28 10.83 6.45
C GLU A 158 -15.83 10.69 5.02
N ALA A 159 -14.96 10.54 4.01
CA ALA A 159 -15.36 10.40 2.61
C ALA A 159 -16.20 9.15 2.35
N LEU A 160 -15.91 8.05 3.07
CA LEU A 160 -16.68 6.80 3.04
C LEU A 160 -17.95 6.85 3.92
N ASN A 161 -18.20 7.99 4.56
CA ASN A 161 -19.30 8.20 5.49
C ASN A 161 -19.38 7.14 6.61
N ILE A 162 -18.23 6.69 7.13
CA ILE A 162 -18.14 5.64 8.17
C ILE A 162 -18.66 6.13 9.54
N SER A 163 -19.23 7.34 9.62
CA SER A 163 -19.78 7.93 10.83
C SER A 163 -21.09 7.24 11.29
N ALA A 164 -21.39 7.30 12.58
CA ALA A 164 -22.49 6.58 13.22
C ALA A 164 -23.91 6.91 12.69
N ASP A 165 -24.06 8.00 11.92
CA ASP A 165 -25.32 8.49 11.38
C ASP A 165 -25.38 8.43 9.83
N GLY A 166 -24.40 7.80 9.18
CA GLY A 166 -24.30 7.73 7.72
C GLY A 166 -25.22 6.69 7.07
N ASP A 167 -25.79 7.02 5.90
CA ASP A 167 -26.44 6.04 5.03
C ASP A 167 -25.35 5.11 4.43
N ASP A 168 -25.22 3.94 5.05
CA ASP A 168 -24.23 2.89 4.75
C ASP A 168 -24.65 2.00 3.55
N GLU A 169 -25.59 2.44 2.72
CA GLU A 169 -26.19 1.61 1.64
C GLU A 169 -25.13 1.04 0.68
N TRP A 170 -24.04 1.80 0.43
CA TRP A 170 -22.92 1.37 -0.40
C TRP A 170 -22.22 0.10 0.12
N LYS A 171 -22.31 -0.21 1.42
CA LYS A 171 -21.69 -1.42 2.01
C LYS A 171 -22.32 -2.70 1.48
N ASP A 172 -23.59 -2.66 1.08
CA ASP A 172 -24.32 -3.81 0.53
C ASP A 172 -24.30 -3.83 -1.01
N GLU A 173 -23.61 -2.87 -1.64
CA GLU A 173 -23.62 -2.66 -3.09
C GLU A 173 -22.21 -2.76 -3.68
N PRO A 174 -21.69 -3.99 -3.90
CA PRO A 174 -20.42 -4.16 -4.59
C PRO A 174 -20.48 -3.57 -6.00
N LEU A 175 -19.33 -3.04 -6.45
CA LEU A 175 -19.13 -2.67 -7.85
C LEU A 175 -18.99 -3.94 -8.69
N LYS A 176 -19.13 -3.79 -10.01
CA LYS A 176 -18.87 -4.87 -10.95
C LYS A 176 -17.70 -4.51 -11.86
N ILE A 177 -16.79 -5.45 -12.04
CA ILE A 177 -15.65 -5.36 -12.96
C ILE A 177 -15.80 -6.37 -14.10
N PRO A 178 -15.46 -6.01 -15.34
CA PRO A 178 -15.46 -6.97 -16.43
C PRO A 178 -14.31 -7.98 -16.25
N HIS A 179 -14.51 -9.23 -16.62
CA HIS A 179 -13.47 -10.25 -16.76
C HIS A 179 -13.32 -10.62 -18.23
N ARG A 180 -12.15 -10.36 -18.81
CA ARG A 180 -11.88 -10.56 -20.25
C ARG A 180 -12.02 -12.02 -20.68
N ASP A 181 -11.34 -12.94 -19.97
CA ASP A 181 -11.30 -14.35 -20.39
C ASP A 181 -12.62 -15.11 -20.17
N GLU A 182 -13.31 -14.82 -19.07
CA GLU A 182 -14.59 -15.46 -18.74
C GLU A 182 -15.78 -14.78 -19.43
N ASN A 183 -15.56 -13.57 -19.95
CA ASN A 183 -16.55 -12.71 -20.58
C ASN A 183 -17.81 -12.50 -19.71
N GLU A 184 -17.56 -12.23 -18.44
CA GLU A 184 -18.60 -11.95 -17.44
C GLU A 184 -18.22 -10.76 -16.57
N TRP A 185 -19.19 -10.29 -15.79
CA TRP A 185 -18.98 -9.22 -14.81
C TRP A 185 -18.90 -9.83 -13.42
N GLU A 186 -17.75 -9.69 -12.76
CA GLU A 186 -17.52 -10.14 -11.40
C GLU A 186 -17.82 -9.03 -10.39
N ASN A 187 -18.27 -9.40 -9.18
CA ASN A 187 -18.43 -8.45 -8.09
C ASN A 187 -17.08 -8.14 -7.45
N THR A 188 -16.83 -6.87 -7.15
CA THR A 188 -15.70 -6.40 -6.36
C THR A 188 -16.17 -5.34 -5.38
N HIS A 189 -15.53 -5.24 -4.23
CA HIS A 189 -15.93 -4.27 -3.21
C HIS A 189 -14.74 -3.47 -2.67
N PRO A 190 -14.12 -2.63 -3.51
CA PRO A 190 -12.92 -1.90 -3.12
C PRO A 190 -13.16 -0.90 -2.01
N LEU A 191 -14.37 -0.33 -1.92
CA LEU A 191 -14.78 0.53 -0.82
C LEU A 191 -14.81 -0.24 0.52
N ALA A 192 -15.33 -1.47 0.53
CA ALA A 192 -15.32 -2.31 1.74
C ALA A 192 -13.90 -2.70 2.16
N THR A 193 -13.01 -2.96 1.20
CA THR A 193 -11.59 -3.22 1.48
C THR A 193 -10.90 -1.99 2.09
N ILE A 194 -11.12 -0.79 1.55
CA ILE A 194 -10.57 0.45 2.10
C ILE A 194 -11.14 0.70 3.51
N ALA A 195 -12.46 0.59 3.68
CA ALA A 195 -13.13 0.77 4.97
C ALA A 195 -12.64 -0.23 6.02
N PHE A 196 -12.42 -1.50 5.64
CA PHE A 196 -11.85 -2.50 6.53
C PHE A 196 -10.48 -2.07 7.02
N THR A 197 -9.57 -1.65 6.14
CA THR A 197 -8.24 -1.19 6.55
C THR A 197 -8.29 0.02 7.45
N VAL A 198 -9.14 1.02 7.14
CA VAL A 198 -9.33 2.21 7.97
C VAL A 198 -9.80 1.83 9.37
N ASN A 199 -10.88 1.05 9.49
CA ASN A 199 -11.43 0.63 10.77
C ASN A 199 -10.46 -0.25 11.54
N LYS A 200 -9.83 -1.23 10.87
CA LYS A 200 -8.87 -2.14 11.51
C LYS A 200 -7.65 -1.38 12.04
N ASN A 201 -7.20 -0.35 11.33
CA ASN A 201 -6.10 0.49 11.78
C ASN A 201 -6.49 1.38 12.96
N ASP A 202 -7.70 1.94 12.97
CA ASP A 202 -8.22 2.74 14.08
C ASP A 202 -8.33 1.91 15.37
N ILE A 203 -8.97 0.73 15.31
CA ILE A 203 -9.17 -0.10 16.52
C ILE A 203 -7.88 -0.69 17.07
N THR A 204 -6.80 -0.70 16.28
CA THR A 204 -5.45 -1.15 16.69
C THR A 204 -4.50 0.02 16.99
N ASP A 205 -5.03 1.21 17.25
CA ASP A 205 -4.27 2.44 17.57
C ASP A 205 -3.19 2.77 16.53
N GLY A 206 -3.51 2.55 15.25
CA GLY A 206 -2.62 2.80 14.12
C GLY A 206 -1.60 1.70 13.83
N HIS A 207 -1.65 0.56 14.53
CA HIS A 207 -0.66 -0.50 14.37
C HIS A 207 -0.92 -1.44 13.19
N TYR A 208 -2.17 -1.68 12.79
CA TYR A 208 -2.50 -2.68 11.77
C TYR A 208 -1.71 -2.51 10.45
N VAL A 209 -1.69 -1.31 9.87
CA VAL A 209 -0.98 -1.08 8.59
C VAL A 209 0.52 -1.33 8.71
N ASN A 210 1.09 -1.09 9.90
CA ASN A 210 2.50 -1.34 10.19
C ASN A 210 2.78 -2.84 10.32
N VAL A 211 1.88 -3.59 10.96
CA VAL A 211 1.94 -5.06 11.04
C VAL A 211 1.88 -5.67 9.65
N VAL A 212 0.95 -5.22 8.80
CA VAL A 212 0.85 -5.66 7.40
C VAL A 212 2.16 -5.44 6.65
N LYS A 213 2.75 -4.23 6.72
CA LYS A 213 4.03 -3.95 6.04
C LYS A 213 5.16 -4.85 6.56
N ALA A 214 5.27 -5.01 7.87
CA ALA A 214 6.31 -5.85 8.46
C ALA A 214 6.21 -7.31 7.98
N ILE A 215 5.00 -7.88 7.96
CA ILE A 215 4.78 -9.25 7.49
C ILE A 215 4.96 -9.38 5.98
N LYS A 216 4.49 -8.40 5.17
CA LYS A 216 4.76 -8.37 3.72
C LYS A 216 6.26 -8.31 3.44
N TRP A 217 7.01 -7.53 4.22
CA TRP A 217 8.46 -7.42 4.08
C TRP A 217 9.16 -8.74 4.42
N TRP A 218 8.76 -9.39 5.51
CA TRP A 218 9.23 -10.73 5.86
C TRP A 218 8.95 -11.72 4.72
N ARG A 219 7.71 -11.79 4.22
CA ARG A 219 7.32 -12.65 3.10
C ARG A 219 8.20 -12.43 1.87
N ARG A 220 8.43 -11.16 1.52
CA ARG A 220 9.23 -10.77 0.35
C ARG A 220 10.70 -11.16 0.48
N THR A 221 11.29 -11.04 1.66
CA THR A 221 12.75 -11.12 1.83
C THR A 221 13.24 -12.44 2.41
N LYS A 222 12.40 -13.17 3.14
CA LYS A 222 12.78 -14.42 3.80
C LYS A 222 12.27 -15.65 3.10
N THR A 223 11.17 -15.53 2.34
CA THR A 223 10.55 -16.66 1.67
C THR A 223 10.35 -16.43 0.16
N PRO A 224 11.30 -15.80 -0.57
CA PRO A 224 11.08 -15.40 -1.96
C PRO A 224 10.79 -16.58 -2.91
N ASP A 225 11.26 -17.79 -2.56
CA ASP A 225 11.12 -19.00 -3.37
C ASP A 225 9.81 -19.78 -3.11
N VAL A 226 8.96 -19.33 -2.19
CA VAL A 226 7.66 -19.94 -1.90
C VAL A 226 6.59 -19.29 -2.77
N GLU A 227 5.72 -20.08 -3.43
CA GLU A 227 4.68 -19.56 -4.35
C GLU A 227 3.37 -19.14 -3.63
N GLY A 228 3.21 -19.46 -2.35
CA GLY A 228 2.00 -19.16 -1.55
C GLY A 228 1.68 -17.67 -1.38
N PRO A 229 0.68 -17.31 -0.54
CA PRO A 229 0.09 -15.96 -0.47
C PRO A 229 1.11 -14.81 -0.45
N THR A 230 0.93 -13.87 -1.38
CA THR A 230 1.66 -12.59 -1.45
C THR A 230 0.67 -11.42 -1.54
N SER A 231 1.16 -10.18 -1.49
CA SER A 231 0.39 -8.96 -1.76
C SER A 231 -1.00 -8.92 -1.09
N TYR A 232 -2.09 -8.82 -1.86
CA TYR A 232 -3.45 -8.69 -1.31
C TYR A 232 -3.96 -9.96 -0.60
N PRO A 233 -3.81 -11.18 -1.14
CA PRO A 233 -4.09 -12.41 -0.39
C PRO A 233 -3.43 -12.48 1.00
N LEU A 234 -2.15 -12.08 1.09
CA LEU A 234 -1.44 -12.02 2.37
C LEU A 234 -1.99 -10.92 3.29
N GLU A 235 -2.26 -9.72 2.77
CA GLU A 235 -2.90 -8.63 3.53
C GLU A 235 -4.25 -9.07 4.12
N HIS A 236 -5.02 -9.85 3.36
CA HIS A 236 -6.32 -10.38 3.79
C HIS A 236 -6.18 -11.39 4.93
N ILE A 237 -5.21 -12.30 4.84
CA ILE A 237 -4.85 -13.23 5.93
C ILE A 237 -4.42 -12.45 7.18
N VAL A 238 -3.55 -11.44 7.02
CA VAL A 238 -3.11 -10.59 8.14
C VAL A 238 -4.29 -9.83 8.74
N GLY A 239 -5.19 -9.28 7.93
CA GLY A 239 -6.44 -8.64 8.38
C GLY A 239 -7.32 -9.55 9.23
N HIS A 240 -7.46 -10.80 8.80
CA HIS A 240 -8.23 -11.82 9.51
C HIS A 240 -7.60 -12.25 10.84
N CYS A 241 -6.27 -12.34 10.89
CA CYS A 241 -5.55 -12.91 12.02
C CYS A 241 -5.00 -11.88 13.02
N CYS A 242 -4.83 -10.62 12.62
CA CYS A 242 -4.33 -9.57 13.48
C CYS A 242 -5.33 -9.28 14.61
N PRO A 243 -4.94 -9.36 15.91
CA PRO A 243 -5.83 -9.00 17.00
C PRO A 243 -6.18 -7.50 16.99
N ASP A 244 -7.35 -7.15 17.51
CA ASP A 244 -7.76 -5.74 17.64
C ASP A 244 -7.02 -5.04 18.81
N ASP A 245 -6.63 -5.80 19.83
CA ASP A 245 -6.07 -5.33 21.10
C ASP A 245 -4.54 -5.43 21.15
N ILE A 246 -3.85 -4.77 20.23
CA ILE A 246 -2.37 -4.76 20.18
C ILE A 246 -1.82 -3.42 20.65
N ASP A 247 -0.75 -3.44 21.46
CA ASP A 247 -0.13 -2.23 22.03
C ASP A 247 1.16 -1.84 21.30
N SER A 248 1.60 -2.64 20.33
CA SER A 248 2.78 -2.35 19.51
C SER A 248 2.82 -3.16 18.22
N VAL A 249 3.64 -2.71 17.26
CA VAL A 249 3.89 -3.44 16.00
C VAL A 249 4.58 -4.78 16.25
N ALA A 250 5.53 -4.84 17.19
CA ALA A 250 6.24 -6.06 17.56
C ALA A 250 5.26 -7.13 18.07
N GLU A 251 4.38 -6.75 19.00
CA GLU A 251 3.32 -7.61 19.51
C GLU A 251 2.34 -8.02 18.40
N GLY A 252 1.92 -7.06 17.57
CA GLY A 252 1.01 -7.30 16.47
C GLY A 252 1.55 -8.30 15.46
N VAL A 253 2.82 -8.20 15.08
CA VAL A 253 3.48 -9.19 14.20
C VAL A 253 3.45 -10.57 14.85
N THR A 254 3.96 -10.69 16.08
CA THR A 254 4.03 -11.98 16.78
C THR A 254 2.66 -12.64 16.90
N ARG A 255 1.66 -11.92 17.43
CA ARG A 255 0.31 -12.47 17.63
C ARG A 255 -0.40 -12.76 16.32
N THR A 256 -0.13 -12.01 15.25
CA THR A 256 -0.70 -12.29 13.93
C THR A 256 -0.14 -13.57 13.34
N LEU A 257 1.19 -13.77 13.36
CA LEU A 257 1.81 -15.00 12.88
C LEU A 257 1.31 -16.22 13.66
N GLU A 258 1.25 -16.15 15.00
CA GLU A 258 0.67 -17.21 15.84
C GLU A 258 -0.82 -17.46 15.58
N ALA A 259 -1.57 -16.42 15.22
CA ALA A 259 -2.98 -16.56 14.88
C ALA A 259 -3.15 -17.23 13.50
N ILE A 260 -2.25 -16.99 12.55
CA ILE A 260 -2.22 -17.71 11.25
C ILE A 260 -1.96 -19.19 11.51
N THR A 261 -0.92 -19.54 12.28
CA THR A 261 -0.60 -20.94 12.59
C THR A 261 -1.76 -21.64 13.29
N ARG A 262 -2.35 -21.00 14.29
CA ARG A 262 -3.48 -21.58 15.03
C ARG A 262 -4.74 -21.77 14.17
N GLN A 263 -5.05 -20.82 13.30
CA GLN A 263 -6.34 -20.80 12.57
C GLN A 263 -6.34 -21.66 11.31
N PHE A 264 -5.22 -21.73 10.59
CA PHE A 264 -5.14 -22.42 9.30
C PHE A 264 -4.41 -23.77 9.36
N LYS A 265 -4.15 -24.29 10.56
CA LYS A 265 -3.46 -25.56 10.76
C LYS A 265 -4.12 -26.74 10.03
N THR A 266 -5.46 -26.78 10.00
CA THR A 266 -6.16 -27.89 9.36
C THR A 266 -5.95 -27.85 7.85
N GLU A 267 -6.20 -26.69 7.25
CA GLU A 267 -6.03 -26.42 5.83
C GLU A 267 -4.60 -26.72 5.37
N ALA A 268 -3.59 -26.26 6.11
CA ALA A 268 -2.19 -26.56 5.80
C ALA A 268 -1.87 -28.07 5.86
N LEU A 269 -2.34 -28.78 6.90
CA LEU A 269 -2.10 -30.23 7.04
C LEU A 269 -2.79 -31.07 5.97
N THR A 270 -3.90 -30.58 5.42
CA THR A 270 -4.65 -31.26 4.35
C THR A 270 -4.32 -30.74 2.96
N GLU A 271 -3.38 -29.79 2.84
CA GLU A 271 -3.05 -29.09 1.58
C GLU A 271 -4.32 -28.55 0.90
N GLU A 272 -5.20 -27.92 1.70
CA GLU A 272 -6.41 -27.27 1.22
C GLU A 272 -6.23 -25.74 1.27
N THR A 273 -6.78 -25.04 0.28
CA THR A 273 -6.80 -23.57 0.27
C THR A 273 -7.83 -23.05 1.28
N PRO A 274 -7.46 -22.18 2.23
CA PRO A 274 -8.43 -21.61 3.15
C PRO A 274 -9.51 -20.80 2.45
N THR A 275 -10.72 -20.83 3.00
CA THR A 275 -11.84 -20.03 2.50
C THR A 275 -11.97 -18.73 3.29
N LEU A 276 -11.47 -17.64 2.72
CA LEU A 276 -11.54 -16.29 3.27
C LEU A 276 -12.17 -15.34 2.24
N PRO A 277 -13.47 -15.02 2.35
CA PRO A 277 -14.15 -14.19 1.35
C PRO A 277 -13.57 -12.78 1.33
N ALA A 278 -13.43 -12.20 0.14
CA ALA A 278 -13.05 -10.80 -0.03
C ALA A 278 -14.01 -9.89 0.74
N HIS A 279 -13.50 -8.76 1.25
CA HIS A 279 -14.28 -7.82 2.04
C HIS A 279 -15.55 -7.38 1.29
N GLY A 280 -16.68 -7.28 2.01
CA GLY A 280 -17.95 -6.84 1.43
C GLY A 280 -18.64 -7.86 0.50
N LEU A 281 -18.07 -9.04 0.27
CA LEU A 281 -18.65 -10.06 -0.62
C LEU A 281 -19.14 -11.31 0.13
N PRO A 282 -20.17 -12.02 -0.39
CA PRO A 282 -20.68 -13.22 0.25
C PRO A 282 -19.67 -14.37 0.23
N LYS A 283 -19.74 -15.25 1.23
CA LYS A 283 -18.86 -16.42 1.37
C LYS A 283 -19.19 -17.50 0.32
N THR A 284 -18.62 -17.34 -0.87
CA THR A 284 -18.64 -18.30 -1.97
C THR A 284 -17.22 -18.60 -2.45
N PRO A 285 -16.97 -19.73 -3.15
CA PRO A 285 -15.67 -20.01 -3.74
C PRO A 285 -15.18 -18.91 -4.70
N GLU A 286 -16.08 -18.35 -5.51
CA GLU A 286 -15.82 -17.28 -6.49
C GLU A 286 -15.30 -15.99 -5.84
N ASN A 287 -15.73 -15.71 -4.61
CA ASN A 287 -15.33 -14.52 -3.84
C ASN A 287 -14.20 -14.81 -2.84
N ASN A 288 -13.62 -16.01 -2.85
CA ASN A 288 -12.50 -16.33 -1.96
C ASN A 288 -11.27 -15.49 -2.38
N ALA A 289 -10.74 -14.66 -1.49
CA ALA A 289 -9.56 -13.86 -1.78
C ALA A 289 -8.30 -14.73 -2.02
N LEU A 290 -8.35 -15.99 -1.60
CA LEU A 290 -7.30 -16.99 -1.81
C LEU A 290 -7.60 -17.92 -3.00
N LYS A 291 -8.62 -17.63 -3.84
CA LYS A 291 -9.10 -18.56 -4.89
C LYS A 291 -8.02 -19.00 -5.90
N GLN A 292 -7.00 -18.18 -6.11
CA GLN A 292 -5.90 -18.44 -7.05
C GLN A 292 -4.69 -19.15 -6.41
N ILE A 293 -4.77 -19.51 -5.12
CA ILE A 293 -3.65 -20.11 -4.38
C ILE A 293 -3.92 -21.61 -4.24
N ASP A 294 -2.99 -22.42 -4.73
CA ASP A 294 -3.03 -23.87 -4.54
C ASP A 294 -2.86 -24.23 -3.06
N GLY A 295 -3.52 -25.30 -2.63
CA GLY A 295 -3.48 -25.73 -1.22
C GLY A 295 -2.09 -26.21 -0.78
N GLY A 296 -1.30 -26.78 -1.69
CA GLY A 296 0.10 -27.13 -1.45
C GLY A 296 0.99 -25.89 -1.28
N ASP A 297 0.79 -24.88 -2.12
CA ASP A 297 1.51 -23.60 -1.99
C ASP A 297 1.13 -22.86 -0.70
N PHE A 298 -0.14 -22.95 -0.30
CA PHE A 298 -0.58 -22.44 1.00
C PHE A 298 0.09 -23.19 2.15
N ALA A 299 0.19 -24.52 2.09
CA ALA A 299 0.85 -25.32 3.12
C ALA A 299 2.35 -24.98 3.22
N ALA A 300 3.04 -24.81 2.09
CA ALA A 300 4.44 -24.37 2.08
C ALA A 300 4.62 -22.97 2.71
N PHE A 301 3.72 -22.04 2.42
CA PHE A 301 3.72 -20.74 3.09
C PHE A 301 3.44 -20.87 4.60
N TYR A 302 2.51 -21.74 4.99
CA TYR A 302 2.18 -21.96 6.40
C TYR A 302 3.38 -22.47 7.19
N ASP A 303 4.18 -23.40 6.63
CA ASP A 303 5.39 -23.92 7.29
C ASP A 303 6.38 -22.79 7.62
N GLU A 304 6.60 -21.87 6.68
CA GLU A 304 7.44 -20.68 6.92
C GLU A 304 6.85 -19.75 8.00
N VAL A 305 5.52 -19.64 8.08
CA VAL A 305 4.84 -18.86 9.11
C VAL A 305 5.01 -19.50 10.50
N GLU A 306 5.04 -20.83 10.62
CA GLU A 306 5.33 -21.50 11.89
C GLU A 306 6.71 -21.12 12.43
N ASP A 307 7.74 -21.22 11.60
CA ASP A 307 9.11 -20.83 11.98
C ASP A 307 9.20 -19.34 12.34
N ALA A 308 8.54 -18.48 11.56
CA ALA A 308 8.48 -17.04 11.82
C ALA A 308 7.76 -16.71 13.13
N ALA A 309 6.67 -17.40 13.46
CA ALA A 309 5.91 -17.21 14.69
C ALA A 309 6.75 -17.56 15.93
N GLU A 310 7.47 -18.69 15.88
CA GLU A 310 8.38 -19.11 16.96
C GLU A 310 9.51 -18.09 17.19
N LEU A 311 10.13 -17.62 16.10
CA LEU A 311 11.19 -16.62 16.16
C LEU A 311 10.68 -15.28 16.69
N ALA A 312 9.53 -14.79 16.20
CA ALA A 312 8.93 -13.54 16.66
C ALA A 312 8.51 -13.59 18.13
N ARG A 313 8.02 -14.74 18.62
CA ARG A 313 7.70 -14.93 20.04
C ARG A 313 8.96 -14.94 20.90
N THR A 314 10.01 -15.60 20.43
CA THR A 314 11.32 -15.60 21.11
C THR A 314 11.88 -14.18 21.20
N ALA A 315 11.85 -13.44 20.09
CA ALA A 315 12.30 -12.05 20.01
C ALA A 315 11.54 -11.13 20.98
N LEU A 316 10.21 -11.27 21.04
CA LEU A 316 9.34 -10.43 21.87
C LEU A 316 9.52 -10.68 23.37
N ASN A 317 9.79 -11.92 23.76
CA ASN A 317 9.94 -12.31 25.18
C ASN A 317 11.36 -12.11 25.72
N GLU A 318 12.35 -11.83 24.86
CA GLU A 318 13.74 -11.67 25.27
C GLU A 318 13.94 -10.36 26.06
N GLU A 319 14.55 -10.48 27.23
CA GLU A 319 14.79 -9.35 28.15
C GLU A 319 16.05 -8.57 27.77
N ASP A 320 17.05 -9.25 27.20
CA ASP A 320 18.26 -8.60 26.69
C ASP A 320 17.96 -7.92 25.35
N LYS A 321 18.04 -6.59 25.33
CA LYS A 321 17.62 -5.78 24.18
C LYS A 321 18.44 -6.05 22.92
N GLU A 322 19.73 -6.34 23.06
CA GLU A 322 20.61 -6.63 21.93
C GLU A 322 20.27 -8.00 21.34
N THR A 323 20.08 -9.01 22.19
CA THR A 323 19.65 -10.36 21.79
C THR A 323 18.26 -10.36 21.16
N SER A 324 17.29 -9.63 21.74
CA SER A 324 15.94 -9.43 21.17
C SER A 324 16.03 -8.84 19.76
N ARG A 325 16.86 -7.81 19.59
CA ARG A 325 17.12 -7.18 18.29
C ARG A 325 17.69 -8.17 17.28
N GLU A 326 18.63 -9.04 17.67
CA GLU A 326 19.18 -10.05 16.75
C GLU A 326 18.12 -11.03 16.25
N TYR A 327 17.15 -11.41 17.07
CA TYR A 327 16.03 -12.24 16.62
C TYR A 327 15.10 -11.50 15.65
N TRP A 328 14.82 -10.22 15.89
CA TRP A 328 14.08 -9.40 14.94
C TRP A 328 14.85 -9.17 13.63
N PHE A 329 16.16 -9.03 13.68
CA PHE A 329 17.02 -8.97 12.50
C PHE A 329 17.03 -10.29 11.72
N GLN A 330 17.03 -11.44 12.42
CA GLN A 330 16.87 -12.74 11.76
C GLN A 330 15.53 -12.81 11.02
N LEU A 331 14.45 -12.30 11.62
CA LEU A 331 13.12 -12.28 11.03
C LEU A 331 13.00 -11.30 9.85
N PHE A 332 13.46 -10.06 9.98
CA PHE A 332 13.20 -9.01 8.96
C PHE A 332 14.38 -8.72 8.03
N GLY A 333 15.57 -9.22 8.36
CA GLY A 333 16.79 -9.01 7.58
C GLY A 333 17.38 -7.60 7.71
N GLU A 334 18.11 -7.20 6.66
CA GLU A 334 19.05 -6.07 6.70
C GLU A 334 18.42 -4.70 6.98
N LYS A 335 17.10 -4.57 6.79
CA LYS A 335 16.37 -3.34 7.12
C LYS A 335 16.05 -3.19 8.60
N PHE A 336 16.23 -4.22 9.43
CA PHE A 336 16.06 -4.08 10.87
C PHE A 336 17.32 -3.47 11.50
N PRO A 337 17.25 -2.26 12.06
CA PRO A 337 18.43 -1.45 12.38
C PRO A 337 19.27 -2.02 13.53
N PRO A 338 20.58 -1.68 13.60
CA PRO A 338 21.45 -2.04 14.73
C PRO A 338 21.05 -1.34 16.02
N PHE A 339 21.46 -1.91 17.15
CA PHE A 339 21.31 -1.25 18.45
C PHE A 339 22.34 -0.11 18.58
N GLY A 340 21.91 1.08 18.98
CA GLY A 340 22.82 2.19 19.30
C GLY A 340 23.30 3.05 18.12
N SER A 341 22.66 2.98 16.94
CA SER A 341 22.83 4.01 15.91
C SER A 341 22.04 5.26 16.28
N ASP A 342 22.60 6.09 17.16
CA ASP A 342 22.30 7.53 17.12
C ASP A 342 22.92 8.02 15.81
N ASP A 343 22.09 8.45 14.86
CA ASP A 343 22.53 8.98 13.58
C ASP A 343 23.04 10.42 13.78
N ASP A 344 24.25 10.55 14.33
CA ASP A 344 25.12 11.71 14.11
C ASP A 344 25.96 11.42 12.86
N SER A 345 25.32 11.31 11.69
CA SER A 345 25.99 11.51 10.41
C SER A 345 25.80 12.98 9.99
N ASP A 346 26.65 13.82 10.59
CA ASP A 346 26.93 15.20 10.16
C ASP A 346 27.26 15.16 8.66
N ASP A 347 26.33 15.69 7.87
CA ASP A 347 26.49 15.97 6.44
C ASP A 347 27.79 16.75 6.27
N GLY A 348 28.80 16.06 5.75
CA GLY A 348 30.11 16.60 5.46
C GLY A 348 29.98 17.61 4.33
N GLY A 349 29.56 18.82 4.67
CA GLY A 349 29.37 19.94 3.77
C GLY A 349 30.54 20.07 2.81
N GLU A 350 30.20 20.03 1.53
CA GLU A 350 31.10 20.29 0.41
C GLU A 350 31.89 21.58 0.67
N LYS A 351 33.18 21.42 0.99
CA LYS A 351 34.13 22.53 0.97
C LYS A 351 34.33 22.96 -0.48
N ALA A 352 33.67 24.07 -0.83
CA ALA A 352 34.00 24.90 -1.98
C ALA A 352 35.52 25.11 -2.09
N MET A 353 36.08 24.68 -3.21
CA MET A 353 37.47 24.91 -3.59
C MET A 353 37.67 26.40 -3.92
N SER A 354 38.18 27.16 -2.95
CA SER A 354 38.71 28.51 -3.18
C SER A 354 40.09 28.41 -3.84
N LEU A 355 40.13 28.65 -5.15
CA LEU A 355 41.36 28.91 -5.90
C LEU A 355 42.00 30.20 -5.38
N GLY A 356 43.19 30.07 -4.80
CA GLY A 356 44.04 31.19 -4.42
C GLY A 356 44.55 31.94 -5.65
N SER A 357 44.40 33.26 -5.64
CA SER A 357 45.25 34.15 -6.43
C SER A 357 45.88 35.17 -5.49
N SER A 358 47.22 35.10 -5.42
CA SER A 358 48.08 36.03 -4.70
C SER A 358 48.29 37.29 -5.53
N SER A 359 47.96 38.46 -4.98
CA SER A 359 48.64 39.72 -5.32
C SER A 359 48.54 40.71 -4.15
N GLN A 360 49.57 40.68 -3.31
CA GLN A 360 50.48 41.80 -3.04
C GLN A 360 49.93 43.25 -2.96
N VAL A 361 50.41 43.89 -1.88
CA VAL A 361 50.83 45.28 -1.63
C VAL A 361 49.89 46.31 -0.96
N ASP A 362 50.47 46.87 0.12
CA ASP A 362 50.42 48.23 0.69
C ASP A 362 49.29 48.65 1.67
N ASP A 363 49.64 48.59 2.96
CA ASP A 363 49.39 49.63 3.99
C ASP A 363 50.13 50.94 3.56
N PRO A 364 49.77 52.19 3.96
CA PRO A 364 49.26 52.53 5.29
C PRO A 364 48.33 53.76 5.41
N SER A 365 48.08 54.13 6.67
CA SER A 365 47.65 55.44 7.20
C SER A 365 46.12 55.60 7.35
N ASP A 366 45.56 56.26 8.35
CA ASP A 366 45.94 56.78 9.67
C ASP A 366 44.61 57.29 10.28
N HIS A 367 44.62 57.64 11.55
CA HIS A 367 43.67 58.56 12.22
C HIS A 367 42.26 58.10 12.66
N GLN A 368 42.20 57.94 13.99
CA GLN A 368 41.38 58.72 14.94
C GLN A 368 39.86 58.46 15.08
N PHE A 369 39.54 58.04 16.32
CA PHE A 369 38.55 58.63 17.25
C PHE A 369 37.23 59.16 16.69
N ALA A 370 36.12 58.59 17.15
CA ALA A 370 35.26 59.25 18.14
C ALA A 370 34.13 58.32 18.60
N GLU A 371 34.07 58.11 19.92
CA GLU A 371 32.83 57.86 20.65
C GLU A 371 31.89 59.05 20.46
N THR A 372 30.58 58.81 20.37
CA THR A 372 29.60 59.49 21.23
C THR A 372 28.27 58.75 21.20
N ASP A 373 27.75 58.55 22.41
CA ASP A 373 26.42 58.10 22.77
C ASP A 373 25.29 58.86 22.05
N ASN A 374 24.21 58.14 21.71
CA ASN A 374 22.92 58.26 22.40
C ASN A 374 21.99 57.09 22.05
#